data_AF-A0A7H0LJP8-F1
#
_entry.id   AF-A0A7H0LJP8-F1
#
_cell.length_a   1.000
_cell.length_b   1.000
_cell.length_c   1.000
_cell.angle_alpha   90.00
_cell.angle_beta   90.00
_cell.angle_gamma   90.00
#
_symmetry.space_group_name_H-M   'P 1'
#
loop_
_entity.id
_entity.type
_entity.pdbx_description
1 polymer ?
#
loop_
_entity_poly.entity_id
_entity_poly.type
_entity_poly.pdbx_seq_one_letter_code
_entity_poly.pdbx_strand_id
1 'polypeptide(L)'
;MKAILGGAIGVLVGLFSLYVALAMTGAGHGWVTPFFFSLACPILFPLAAVRLARADRGEVGMSVAIVILAVVLDLLLLNATISEGVGYMHRVGGIAWLWLSLWALWQVVALATLVLQGMAMRRRDDAMTGAA
;
A
#
# COMPACT_ATOMS: atom_id res chain seq x y z
N MET A 1 -8.18 -12.10 16.48
CA MET A 1 -7.62 -10.88 17.11
C MET A 1 -6.61 -10.14 16.24
N LYS A 2 -5.48 -10.76 15.82
CA LYS A 2 -4.45 -10.09 14.99
C LYS A 2 -4.97 -9.42 13.71
N ALA A 3 -5.84 -10.10 12.96
CA ALA A 3 -6.43 -9.54 11.74
C ALA A 3 -7.35 -8.33 12.00
N ILE A 4 -8.14 -8.36 13.06
CA ILE A 4 -9.03 -7.24 13.43
C ILE A 4 -8.19 -6.02 13.84
N LEU A 5 -7.18 -6.24 14.69
CA LEU A 5 -6.26 -5.19 15.11
C LEU A 5 -5.48 -4.61 13.92
N GLY A 6 -4.96 -5.48 13.04
CA GLY A 6 -4.28 -5.06 11.82
C GLY A 6 -5.19 -4.25 10.89
N GLY A 7 -6.44 -4.69 10.71
CA GLY A 7 -7.44 -3.95 9.94
C GLY A 7 -7.72 -2.57 10.52
N ALA A 8 -7.91 -2.46 11.84
CA ALA A 8 -8.14 -1.18 12.52
C ALA A 8 -6.95 -0.22 12.38
N ILE A 9 -5.71 -0.70 12.56
CA ILE A 9 -4.50 0.07 12.31
C ILE A 9 -4.45 0.52 10.85
N GLY A 10 -4.76 -0.37 9.91
CA GLY A 10 -4.83 -0.04 8.50
C GLY A 10 -5.84 1.08 8.20
N VAL A 11 -7.01 1.08 8.84
CA VAL A 11 -8.00 2.15 8.65
C VAL A 11 -7.43 3.48 9.12
N LEU A 12 -6.84 3.52 10.32
CA LEU A 12 -6.27 4.74 10.88
C LEU A 12 -5.15 5.31 10.00
N VAL A 13 -4.23 4.46 9.52
CA VAL A 13 -3.14 4.88 8.64
C VAL A 13 -3.68 5.33 7.27
N GLY A 14 -4.67 4.62 6.72
CA GLY A 14 -5.31 4.99 5.45
C GLY A 14 -6.01 6.35 5.52
N LEU A 15 -6.74 6.61 6.61
CA LEU A 15 -7.38 7.90 6.87
C LEU A 15 -6.34 9.01 7.08
N PHE A 16 -5.24 8.72 7.79
CA PHE A 16 -4.16 9.69 7.98
C PHE A 16 -3.47 10.03 6.64
N SER A 17 -3.23 9.05 5.78
CA SER A 17 -2.71 9.26 4.42
C SER A 17 -3.63 10.16 3.59
N LEU A 18 -4.95 9.92 3.65
CA LEU A 18 -5.95 10.76 2.99
C LEU A 18 -5.99 12.19 3.56
N TYR A 19 -5.87 12.34 4.88
CA TYR A 19 -5.79 13.65 5.52
C TYR A 19 -4.57 14.46 5.05
N VAL A 20 -3.39 13.84 4.99
CA VAL A 20 -2.17 14.48 4.47
C VAL A 20 -2.37 14.91 3.01
N ALA A 21 -2.96 14.04 2.18
CA ALA A 21 -3.26 14.36 0.80
C ALA A 21 -4.24 15.54 0.65
N LEU A 22 -5.27 15.59 1.49
CA LEU A 22 -6.23 16.70 1.53
C LEU A 22 -5.54 18.02 1.92
N ALA A 23 -4.64 17.99 2.90
CA ALA A 23 -3.87 19.16 3.31
C ALA A 23 -2.98 19.70 2.19
N MET A 24 -2.43 18.82 1.34
CA MET A 24 -1.63 19.20 0.17
C MET A 24 -2.48 19.91 -0.90
N THR A 25 -3.73 19.47 -1.11
CA THR A 25 -4.68 20.12 -2.04
C THR A 25 -5.05 21.53 -1.59
N GLY A 26 -5.24 21.74 -0.28
CA GLY A 26 -5.62 23.03 0.30
C GLY A 26 -4.54 24.12 0.20
N ALA A 27 -3.29 23.75 -0.09
CA ALA A 27 -2.17 24.69 -0.17
C ALA A 27 -2.11 25.50 -1.48
N GLY A 28 -3.06 25.30 -2.41
CA GLY A 28 -3.16 26.08 -3.66
C GLY A 28 -2.01 25.80 -4.64
N HIS A 29 -1.28 24.70 -4.44
CA HIS A 29 -0.11 24.36 -5.24
C HIS A 29 -0.44 23.65 -6.56
N GLY A 30 -1.70 23.37 -6.86
CA GLY A 30 -2.14 22.79 -8.15
C GLY A 30 -1.94 21.28 -8.30
N TRP A 31 -1.18 20.62 -7.41
CA TRP A 31 -1.01 19.16 -7.40
C TRP A 31 -2.16 18.50 -6.63
N VAL A 32 -3.15 17.99 -7.36
CA VAL A 32 -4.38 17.40 -6.81
C VAL A 32 -4.39 15.88 -6.89
N THR A 33 -3.53 15.31 -7.75
CA THR A 33 -3.33 13.86 -7.88
C THR A 33 -3.24 13.12 -6.53
N PRO A 34 -2.46 13.55 -5.53
CA PRO A 34 -2.37 12.86 -4.23
C PRO A 34 -3.71 12.60 -3.56
N PHE A 35 -4.65 13.55 -3.65
CA PHE A 35 -5.97 13.44 -3.04
C PHE A 35 -6.79 12.31 -3.67
N PHE A 36 -6.89 12.28 -5.00
CA PHE A 36 -7.68 11.26 -5.71
C PHE A 36 -7.14 9.85 -5.48
N PHE A 37 -5.83 9.66 -5.50
CA PHE A 37 -5.23 8.37 -5.21
C PHE A 37 -5.43 7.96 -3.75
N SER A 38 -5.39 8.92 -2.82
CA SER A 38 -5.58 8.62 -1.40
C SER A 38 -7.00 8.23 -1.01
N LEU A 39 -8.00 8.45 -1.88
CA LEU A 39 -9.36 7.94 -1.67
C LEU A 39 -9.40 6.41 -1.61
N ALA A 40 -8.42 5.73 -2.20
CA ALA A 40 -8.29 4.27 -2.12
C ALA A 40 -7.63 3.80 -0.80
N CYS A 41 -6.87 4.65 -0.10
CA CYS A 41 -6.10 4.29 1.08
C CYS A 41 -6.95 3.70 2.24
N PRO A 42 -8.17 4.21 2.55
CA PRO A 42 -9.03 3.62 3.58
C PRO A 42 -9.42 2.17 3.32
N ILE A 43 -9.27 1.65 2.10
CA ILE A 43 -9.54 0.25 1.74
C ILE A 43 -8.23 -0.53 1.61
N LEU A 44 -7.24 0.02 0.90
CA LEU A 44 -5.98 -0.66 0.60
C LEU A 44 -5.15 -0.96 1.85
N PHE A 45 -5.09 -0.04 2.80
CA PHE A 45 -4.32 -0.24 4.03
C PHE A 45 -4.89 -1.35 4.93
N PRO A 46 -6.20 -1.35 5.29
CA PRO A 46 -6.79 -2.46 6.03
C PRO A 46 -6.63 -3.79 5.29
N LEU A 47 -6.81 -3.79 3.97
CA LEU A 47 -6.65 -5.00 3.17
C LEU A 47 -5.23 -5.54 3.29
N ALA A 48 -4.20 -4.72 3.07
CA ALA A 48 -2.80 -5.12 3.20
C ALA A 48 -2.49 -5.63 4.63
N ALA A 49 -2.95 -4.93 5.66
CA ALA A 49 -2.70 -5.31 7.05
C ALA A 49 -3.40 -6.61 7.47
N VAL A 50 -4.65 -6.83 7.06
CA VAL A 50 -5.39 -8.09 7.31
C VAL A 50 -4.70 -9.25 6.60
N ARG A 51 -4.20 -9.01 5.38
CA ARG A 51 -3.50 -10.03 4.58
C ARG A 51 -2.18 -10.42 5.23
N LEU A 52 -1.39 -9.45 5.71
CA LEU A 52 -0.17 -9.71 6.47
C LEU A 52 -0.46 -10.55 7.72
N ALA A 53 -1.51 -10.21 8.47
CA ALA A 53 -1.91 -10.96 9.66
C ALA A 53 -2.36 -12.40 9.38
N ARG A 54 -2.58 -12.76 8.11
CA ARG A 54 -2.98 -14.08 7.63
C ARG A 54 -1.95 -14.69 6.66
N ALA A 55 -0.71 -14.19 6.64
CA ALA A 55 0.31 -14.63 5.69
C ALA A 55 0.64 -16.13 5.78
N ASP A 56 0.40 -16.79 6.91
CA ASP A 56 0.63 -18.23 7.11
C ASP A 56 -0.45 -19.13 6.48
N ARG A 57 -1.65 -18.59 6.23
CA ARG A 57 -2.85 -19.36 5.82
C ARG A 57 -3.55 -18.79 4.59
N GLY A 58 -3.18 -17.60 4.15
CA GLY A 58 -3.85 -16.91 3.06
C GLY A 58 -3.45 -17.48 1.69
N GLU A 59 -4.37 -17.37 0.74
CA GLU A 59 -4.14 -17.70 -0.67
C GLU A 59 -3.06 -16.80 -1.28
N VAL A 60 -2.16 -17.36 -2.08
CA VAL A 60 -1.08 -16.58 -2.70
C VAL A 60 -1.59 -15.73 -3.86
N GLY A 61 -2.55 -16.24 -4.63
CA GLY A 61 -3.13 -15.55 -5.79
C GLY A 61 -3.66 -14.15 -5.46
N MET A 62 -4.36 -14.01 -4.33
CA MET A 62 -4.85 -12.70 -3.87
C MET A 62 -3.71 -11.74 -3.51
N SER A 63 -2.59 -12.22 -2.94
CA SER A 63 -1.43 -11.33 -2.66
C SER A 63 -0.76 -10.87 -3.94
N VAL A 64 -0.63 -11.77 -4.92
CA VAL A 64 -0.12 -11.42 -6.25
C VAL A 64 -1.00 -10.36 -6.91
N ALA A 65 -2.33 -10.53 -6.86
CA ALA A 65 -3.27 -9.55 -7.40
C ALA A 65 -3.13 -8.17 -6.73
N ILE A 66 -2.97 -8.11 -5.40
CA ILE A 66 -2.76 -6.85 -4.67
C ILE A 66 -1.44 -6.19 -5.07
N VAL A 67 -0.35 -6.96 -5.26
CA VAL A 67 0.94 -6.43 -5.72
C VAL A 67 0.86 -5.91 -7.15
N ILE A 68 0.18 -6.63 -8.05
CA ILE A 68 -0.07 -6.13 -9.42
C ILE A 68 -0.87 -4.83 -9.37
N LEU A 69 -1.92 -4.77 -8.54
CA LEU A 69 -2.70 -3.56 -8.33
C LEU A 69 -1.84 -2.39 -7.84
N ALA A 70 -0.91 -2.63 -6.92
CA ALA A 70 0.04 -1.61 -6.46
C ALA A 70 0.85 -1.02 -7.62
N VAL A 71 1.44 -1.87 -8.46
CA VAL A 71 2.21 -1.44 -9.63
C VAL A 71 1.35 -0.64 -10.60
N VAL A 72 0.13 -1.10 -10.90
CA VAL A 72 -0.79 -0.37 -11.78
C VAL A 72 -1.13 1.01 -11.22
N LEU A 73 -1.43 1.09 -9.91
CA LEU A 73 -1.72 2.37 -9.26
C LEU A 73 -0.51 3.31 -9.26
N ASP A 74 0.72 2.80 -9.11
CA ASP A 74 1.93 3.63 -9.19
C ASP A 74 2.16 4.18 -10.60
N LEU A 75 1.93 3.36 -11.63
CA LEU A 75 2.02 3.83 -13.02
C LEU A 75 0.98 4.92 -13.32
N LEU A 76 -0.26 4.73 -12.83
CA LEU A 76 -1.31 5.75 -12.96
C LEU A 76 -0.96 7.02 -12.18
N LEU A 77 -0.40 6.89 -10.97
CA LEU A 77 0.03 8.01 -10.13
C LEU A 77 1.13 8.81 -10.82
N LEU A 78 2.11 8.12 -11.38
CA LEU A 78 3.21 8.72 -12.14
C LEU A 78 2.67 9.46 -13.37
N ASN A 79 1.80 8.83 -14.16
CA ASN A 79 1.21 9.43 -15.35
C ASN A 79 0.39 10.69 -15.01
N ALA A 80 -0.43 10.63 -13.96
CA ALA A 80 -1.22 11.77 -13.50
C ALA A 80 -0.31 12.92 -13.00
N THR A 81 0.73 12.60 -12.23
CA THR A 81 1.70 13.58 -11.72
C THR A 81 2.47 14.26 -12.86
N ILE A 82 2.90 13.51 -13.88
CA ILE A 82 3.56 14.07 -15.07
C ILE A 82 2.61 14.99 -15.83
N SER A 83 1.34 14.59 -15.97
CA SER A 83 0.31 15.38 -16.67
C SER A 83 -0.04 16.68 -15.95
N GLU A 84 -0.05 16.68 -14.61
CA GLU A 84 -0.24 17.90 -13.82
C GLU A 84 1.02 18.78 -13.81
N GLY A 85 2.20 18.18 -13.92
CA GLY A 85 3.49 18.86 -13.95
C GLY A 85 4.27 18.69 -12.65
N VAL A 86 5.47 18.09 -12.77
CA VAL A 86 6.35 17.77 -11.63
C VAL A 86 6.79 19.00 -10.81
N GLY A 87 6.73 20.20 -11.40
CA GLY A 87 7.02 21.45 -10.71
C GLY A 87 6.14 21.70 -9.49
N TYR A 88 4.90 21.19 -9.48
CA TYR A 88 4.01 21.35 -8.33
C TYR A 88 4.41 20.48 -7.15
N MET A 89 4.92 19.26 -7.39
CA MET A 89 5.46 18.40 -6.33
C MET A 89 6.60 19.10 -5.58
N HIS A 90 7.48 19.80 -6.29
CA HIS A 90 8.56 20.57 -5.68
C HIS A 90 8.06 21.72 -4.79
N ARG A 91 6.93 22.36 -5.14
CA ARG A 91 6.33 23.44 -4.33
C ARG A 91 5.74 22.94 -3.02
N VAL A 92 5.16 21.73 -3.01
CA VAL A 92 4.64 21.10 -1.79
C VAL A 92 5.77 20.69 -0.83
N GLY A 93 6.99 20.50 -1.35
CA GLY A 93 8.20 20.31 -0.54
C GLY A 93 8.17 19.03 0.31
N GLY A 94 8.54 19.14 1.58
CA GLY A 94 8.70 17.98 2.49
C GLY A 94 7.42 17.16 2.70
N ILE A 95 6.25 17.78 2.59
CA ILE A 95 4.96 17.10 2.77
C ILE A 95 4.70 16.10 1.64
N ALA A 96 5.21 16.36 0.42
CA ALA A 96 5.12 15.42 -0.70
C ALA A 96 5.83 14.10 -0.39
N TRP A 97 7.01 14.17 0.22
CA TRP A 97 7.79 12.98 0.61
C TRP A 97 7.13 12.21 1.75
N LEU A 98 6.55 12.91 2.73
CA LEU A 98 5.75 12.26 3.77
C LEU A 98 4.58 11.50 3.15
N TRP A 99 3.82 12.15 2.25
CA TRP A 99 2.70 11.51 1.58
C TRP A 99 3.11 10.32 0.73
N LEU A 100 4.17 10.43 -0.08
CA LEU A 100 4.69 9.30 -0.87
C LEU A 100 5.13 8.13 0.02
N SER A 101 5.73 8.42 1.17
CA SER A 101 6.12 7.39 2.14
C SER A 101 4.90 6.68 2.73
N LEU A 102 3.83 7.43 3.04
CA LEU A 102 2.56 6.87 3.46
C LEU A 102 1.96 6.02 2.32
N TRP A 103 1.86 6.57 1.11
CA TRP A 103 1.35 5.88 -0.07
C TRP A 103 2.06 4.53 -0.32
N ALA A 104 3.39 4.49 -0.23
CA ALA A 104 4.16 3.26 -0.44
C ALA A 104 3.98 2.21 0.67
N LEU A 105 3.56 2.61 1.87
CA LEU A 105 3.56 1.74 3.05
C LEU A 105 2.65 0.51 2.88
N TRP A 106 1.44 0.67 2.34
CA TRP A 106 0.55 -0.47 2.12
C TRP A 106 1.09 -1.45 1.06
N GLN A 107 1.85 -0.94 0.09
CA GLN A 107 2.48 -1.75 -0.96
C GLN A 107 3.64 -2.57 -0.39
N VAL A 108 4.46 -1.97 0.47
CA VAL A 108 5.51 -2.68 1.21
C VAL A 108 4.91 -3.80 2.06
N VAL A 109 3.79 -3.54 2.73
CA VAL A 109 3.06 -4.56 3.51
C VAL A 109 2.52 -5.68 2.60
N ALA A 110 1.97 -5.34 1.44
CA ALA A 110 1.49 -6.32 0.47
C ALA A 110 2.63 -7.21 -0.07
N LEU A 111 3.76 -6.61 -0.43
CA LEU A 111 4.95 -7.32 -0.89
C LEU A 111 5.52 -8.22 0.22
N ALA A 112 5.65 -7.71 1.44
CA ALA A 112 6.10 -8.49 2.59
C ALA A 112 5.19 -9.70 2.84
N THR A 113 3.87 -9.52 2.70
CA THR A 113 2.90 -10.63 2.81
C THR A 113 3.17 -11.71 1.78
N LEU A 114 3.40 -11.34 0.51
CA LEU A 114 3.69 -12.28 -0.57
C LEU A 114 4.99 -13.05 -0.32
N VAL A 115 6.04 -12.36 0.13
CA VAL A 115 7.33 -12.98 0.48
C VAL A 115 7.17 -13.97 1.63
N LEU A 116 6.46 -13.59 2.70
CA LEU A 116 6.19 -14.46 3.85
C LEU A 116 5.41 -15.71 3.45
N GLN A 117 4.41 -15.56 2.58
CA GLN A 117 3.66 -16.70 2.03
C GLN A 117 4.55 -17.63 1.21
N GLY A 118 5.43 -17.10 0.35
CA GLY A 118 6.40 -17.88 -0.42
C GLY A 118 7.32 -18.70 0.48
N MET A 119 7.86 -18.09 1.54
CA MET A 119 8.69 -18.79 2.52
C MET A 119 7.91 -19.83 3.34
N ALA A 120 6.63 -19.61 3.60
CA ALA A 120 5.79 -20.57 4.30
C ALA A 120 5.47 -21.79 3.43
N MET A 121 5.21 -21.61 2.14
CA MET A 121 5.00 -22.71 1.19
C MET A 121 6.26 -23.57 1.07
N ARG A 122 7.43 -22.94 0.84
CA ARG A 122 8.71 -23.66 0.74
C ARG A 122 8.99 -24.52 1.97
N ARG A 123 8.78 -23.97 3.18
CA ARG A 123 8.95 -24.72 4.44
C ARG A 123 8.02 -25.93 4.56
N ARG A 124 6.82 -25.89 3.96
CA ARG A 124 5.91 -27.05 3.95
C ARG A 124 6.39 -28.12 3.00
N ASP A 125 6.88 -27.74 1.83
CA ASP A 125 7.41 -28.67 0.82
C ASP A 125 8.65 -29.41 1.34
N ASP A 126 9.56 -28.69 2.02
CA ASP A 126 10.74 -29.28 2.67
C ASP A 126 10.35 -30.29 3.77
N ALA A 127 9.29 -30.00 4.54
CA ALA A 127 8.81 -30.90 5.60
C ALA A 127 8.13 -32.17 5.06
N MET A 128 7.50 -32.11 3.88
CA MET A 128 6.88 -33.27 3.23
C MET A 128 7.92 -34.18 2.57
N THR A 129 9.02 -33.61 2.06
CA THR A 129 10.08 -34.37 1.37
C THR A 129 11.11 -34.97 2.31
N GLY A 130 11.39 -34.33 3.46
CA GLY A 130 12.31 -34.87 4.48
C GLY A 130 11.69 -35.91 5.42
N ALA A 131 10.40 -36.22 5.28
CA ALA A 131 9.70 -37.22 6.08
C ALA A 131 9.63 -38.62 5.41
N ALA A 132 10.29 -38.79 4.26
CA ALA A 132 10.42 -40.04 3.52
C ALA A 132 11.81 -40.67 3.76
#